data_AF-A0A3A6NND1-F1
#
_entry.id   AF-A0A3A6NND1-F1
#
_cell.length_a   1.000
_cell.length_b   1.000
_cell.length_c   1.000
_cell.angle_alpha   90.00
_cell.angle_beta   90.00
_cell.angle_gamma   90.00
#
_symmetry.space_group_name_H-M   'P 1'
#
loop_
_entity.id
_entity.type
_entity.pdbx_description
1 polymer ?
#
loop_
_entity_poly.entity_id
_entity_poly.type
_entity_poly.pdbx_seq_one_letter_code
_entity_poly.pdbx_strand_id
1 'polypeptide(L)' 'MGGIARLATAVSRFKEVKGKDREPVLLISAGDFLSGSPYGWLALKGYAPELRLMQQIGYDIVTLGNHEYDYGPEV' A
#
# COMPACT_ATOMS: atom_id res chain seq x y z
N MET A 1 -13.02 -9.79 -6.61
CA MET A 1 -12.40 -10.14 -5.31
C MET A 1 -10.94 -10.50 -5.56
N GLY A 2 -9.98 -9.61 -5.26
CA GLY A 2 -8.57 -9.93 -5.52
C GLY A 2 -7.56 -8.77 -5.45
N GLY A 3 -7.98 -7.50 -5.41
CA GLY A 3 -7.11 -6.32 -5.55
C GLY A 3 -5.73 -6.42 -4.87
N ILE A 4 -5.69 -6.39 -3.54
CA ILE A 4 -4.43 -6.44 -2.77
C ILE A 4 -3.74 -7.82 -2.81
N ALA A 5 -4.49 -8.92 -2.71
CA ALA A 5 -3.90 -10.26 -2.72
C ALA A 5 -3.20 -10.59 -4.05
N ARG A 6 -3.81 -10.18 -5.17
CA ARG A 6 -3.22 -10.34 -6.51
C ARG A 6 -1.99 -9.44 -6.70
N LEU A 7 -2.04 -8.21 -6.17
CA LEU A 7 -0.89 -7.30 -6.14
C LEU A 7 0.27 -7.91 -5.34
N ALA A 8 -0.01 -8.44 -4.14
CA ALA A 8 0.99 -9.10 -3.30
C ALA A 8 1.71 -10.24 -4.03
N THR A 9 0.95 -11.10 -4.73
CA THR A 9 1.51 -12.19 -5.54
C THR A 9 2.36 -11.66 -6.70
N ALA A 10 1.89 -10.61 -7.39
CA ALA A 10 2.63 -10.01 -8.50
C ALA A 10 3.96 -9.38 -8.04
N VAL A 11 3.93 -8.62 -6.93
CA VAL A 11 5.11 -8.04 -6.29
C VAL A 11 6.10 -9.12 -5.88
N SER A 12 5.63 -10.17 -5.20
CA SER A 12 6.48 -11.26 -4.73
C SER A 12 7.19 -11.96 -5.89
N ARG A 13 6.45 -12.26 -6.97
CA ARG A 13 7.02 -12.86 -8.18
C ARG A 13 8.03 -11.94 -8.85
N PHE A 14 7.76 -10.64 -8.92
CA PHE A 14 8.68 -9.69 -9.52
C PHE A 14 9.98 -9.58 -8.73
N LYS A 15 9.89 -9.44 -7.40
CA LYS A 15 11.06 -9.44 -6.50
C LYS A 15 11.86 -10.75 -6.59
N GLU A 16 11.20 -11.91 -6.72
CA GLU A 16 11.87 -13.20 -6.91
C GLU A 16 12.67 -13.25 -8.21
N VAL A 17 12.08 -12.82 -9.34
CA VAL A 17 12.75 -12.82 -10.64
C VAL A 17 13.95 -11.88 -10.62
N LYS A 18 13.77 -10.64 -10.16
CA LYS A 18 14.85 -9.65 -10.08
C LYS A 18 15.94 -10.01 -9.08
N GLY A 19 15.57 -10.72 -8.01
CA GLY A 19 16.52 -11.26 -7.03
C GLY A 19 17.50 -12.28 -7.63
N LYS A 20 17.09 -13.06 -8.64
CA LYS A 20 17.98 -14.00 -9.35
C LYS A 20 19.10 -13.28 -10.11
N ASP A 21 18.81 -12.09 -10.61
CA ASP A 21 19.74 -11.22 -11.33
C ASP A 21 20.52 -10.27 -10.40
N ARG A 22 20.30 -10.37 -9.07
CA ARG A 22 20.85 -9.46 -8.03
C ARG A 22 20.50 -7.99 -8.29
N GLU A 23 19.37 -7.74 -8.93
CA GLU A 23 18.87 -6.40 -9.23
C GLU A 23 18.02 -5.90 -8.05
N PRO A 24 18.39 -4.79 -7.39
CA PRO A 24 17.60 -4.23 -6.30
C PRO A 24 16.27 -3.67 -6.82
N VAL A 25 15.19 -3.92 -6.09
CA VAL A 25 13.83 -3.45 -6.44
C VAL A 25 13.32 -2.55 -5.33
N LEU A 26 12.84 -1.36 -5.70
CA LEU A 26 12.08 -0.47 -4.83
C LEU A 26 10.60 -0.52 -5.20
N LEU A 27 9.75 -0.74 -4.21
CA LEU A 27 8.30 -0.69 -4.34
C LEU A 27 7.77 0.59 -3.69
N ILE A 28 7.20 1.47 -4.51
CA ILE A 28 6.79 2.81 -4.11
C ILE A 28 5.30 3.00 -4.38
N SER A 29 4.57 3.58 -3.44
CA SER A 29 3.20 4.06 -3.63
C SER A 29 3.18 5.56 -3.89
N ALA A 30 2.36 5.98 -4.85
CA ALA A 30 2.12 7.38 -5.18
C ALA A 30 1.07 8.06 -4.26
N GLY A 31 0.55 7.35 -3.25
CA GLY A 31 -0.46 7.85 -2.31
C GLY A 31 -1.87 7.43 -2.68
N ASP A 32 -2.85 8.12 -2.11
CA ASP A 32 -4.29 7.85 -2.21
C ASP A 32 -4.67 6.41 -1.80
N PHE A 33 -4.10 5.94 -0.69
CA PHE A 33 -4.43 4.64 -0.10
C PHE A 33 -5.59 4.72 0.90
N LEU A 34 -5.96 5.91 1.38
CA LEU A 34 -7.00 6.10 2.41
C LEU A 34 -8.44 6.21 1.87
N SER A 35 -8.65 6.07 0.56
CA SER A 35 -9.94 6.33 -0.09
C SER A 35 -10.43 5.17 -0.98
N GLY A 36 -11.69 5.27 -1.42
CA GLY A 36 -12.30 4.38 -2.41
C GLY A 36 -12.93 3.10 -1.87
N SER A 37 -12.76 2.76 -0.59
CA SER A 37 -13.38 1.58 0.02
C SER A 37 -13.98 1.87 1.40
N PRO A 38 -14.97 1.08 1.87
CA PRO A 38 -15.50 1.21 3.24
C PRO A 38 -14.44 1.00 4.34
N TYR A 39 -13.28 0.40 4.02
CA TYR A 39 -12.19 0.21 4.98
C TYR A 39 -11.49 1.53 5.35
N GLY A 40 -11.50 2.53 4.45
CA GLY A 40 -10.92 3.85 4.74
C GLY A 40 -11.59 4.56 5.93
N TRP A 41 -12.86 4.28 6.22
CA TRP A 41 -13.56 4.82 7.39
C TRP A 41 -13.01 4.32 8.72
N LEU A 42 -12.23 3.23 8.72
CA LEU A 42 -11.57 2.73 9.93
C LEU A 42 -10.46 3.68 10.40
N ALA A 43 -9.97 4.57 9.53
CA ALA A 43 -9.02 5.63 9.89
C ALA A 43 -9.59 6.56 10.95
N LEU A 44 -10.89 6.87 10.89
CA LEU A 44 -11.62 7.64 11.91
C LEU A 44 -11.64 6.97 13.29
N LYS A 45 -11.28 5.69 13.35
CA LYS A 45 -11.14 4.91 14.60
C LYS A 45 -9.67 4.60 14.92
N GLY A 46 -8.73 5.23 14.25
CA GLY A 46 -7.29 5.04 14.44
C GLY A 46 -6.72 3.77 13.78
N TYR A 47 -7.44 3.16 12.83
CA TYR A 47 -6.97 1.98 12.11
C TYR A 47 -6.63 2.31 10.65
N ALA A 48 -5.46 1.87 10.19
CA ALA A 48 -5.03 2.00 8.79
C ALA A 48 -4.79 0.61 8.16
N PRO A 49 -5.85 -0.14 7.81
CA PRO A 49 -5.69 -1.50 7.28
C PRO A 49 -4.97 -1.53 5.93
N GLU A 50 -5.19 -0.54 5.06
CA GLU A 50 -4.49 -0.41 3.78
C GLU A 50 -2.99 -0.26 3.99
N LEU A 51 -2.58 0.63 4.90
CA LEU A 51 -1.17 0.84 5.22
C LEU A 51 -0.51 -0.42 5.83
N ARG A 52 -1.23 -1.14 6.69
CA ARG A 52 -0.77 -2.44 7.24
C ARG A 52 -0.58 -3.49 6.14
N LEU A 53 -1.49 -3.56 5.18
CA LEU A 53 -1.38 -4.48 4.04
C LEU A 53 -0.21 -4.08 3.14
N MET A 54 0.00 -2.79 2.87
CA MET A 54 1.15 -2.29 2.10
C MET A 54 2.48 -2.64 2.78
N GLN A 55 2.54 -2.52 4.11
CA GLN A 55 3.70 -2.96 4.89
C GLN A 55 3.93 -4.47 4.73
N GLN A 56 2.88 -5.30 4.78
CA GLN A 56 2.99 -6.75 4.58
C GLN A 56 3.42 -7.14 3.17
N ILE A 57 3.02 -6.38 2.14
CA ILE A 57 3.47 -6.56 0.75
C ILE A 57 4.95 -6.15 0.58
N GLY A 58 5.46 -5.31 1.49
CA GLY A 58 6.83 -4.82 1.47
C GLY A 58 7.00 -3.61 0.56
N TYR A 59 6.10 -2.63 0.68
CA TYR A 59 6.33 -1.27 0.17
C TYR A 59 7.49 -0.63 0.93
N ASP A 60 8.41 -0.01 0.19
CA ASP A 60 9.59 0.67 0.73
C ASP A 60 9.28 2.14 1.02
N ILE A 61 8.48 2.76 0.16
CA ILE A 61 8.11 4.18 0.26
C ILE A 61 6.62 4.33 -0.06
N VAL A 62 5.94 5.19 0.69
CA VAL A 62 4.62 5.69 0.36
C VAL A 62 4.64 7.21 0.40
N THR A 63 4.06 7.84 -0.61
CA THR A 63 3.79 9.28 -0.58
C THR A 63 2.36 9.54 -0.12
N LEU A 64 2.09 10.73 0.38
CA LEU A 64 0.73 11.19 0.68
C LEU A 64 0.15 11.83 -0.57
N GLY A 65 -1.03 11.38 -0.98
CA GLY A 65 -1.88 12.00 -1.98
C GLY A 65 -2.88 12.96 -1.35
N ASN A 66 -3.85 13.43 -2.14
CA ASN A 66 -4.87 14.34 -1.64
C ASN A 66 -5.88 13.64 -0.73
N HIS A 67 -6.15 12.34 -0.96
CA HIS A 67 -7.15 11.61 -0.21
C HIS A 67 -6.73 11.22 1.22
N GLU A 68 -5.43 11.27 1.52
CA GLU A 68 -4.95 11.11 2.90
C GLU A 68 -5.42 12.25 3.82
N TYR A 69 -5.97 13.34 3.29
CA TYR A 69 -6.50 14.48 4.04
C TYR A 69 -8.04 14.55 4.05
N ASP A 70 -8.75 13.58 3.47
CA ASP A 70 -10.21 13.61 3.36
C ASP A 70 -10.92 13.70 4.72
N TYR A 71 -10.30 13.17 5.77
CA TYR A 71 -10.82 13.19 7.14
C TYR A 71 -10.16 14.24 8.04
N GLY A 72 -9.36 15.13 7.44
CA GLY A 72 -8.55 16.12 8.14
C GLY A 72 -7.13 15.63 8.46
N PRO A 73 -6.18 16.54 8.72
CA PRO A 73 -4.76 16.23 8.88
C PRO A 73 -4.41 15.52 10.20
N GLU A 74 -5.39 15.35 11.10
CA GLU A 74 -5.21 14.74 12.43
C GLU A 74 -5.60 13.26 12.46
N VAL A 75 -6.19 12.77 11.37
CA VAL A 75 -6.59 11.38 11.16
C VAL A 75 -5.45 10.62 10.49
#